data_AF-A0A938SDL7-F1
#
_entry.id   AF-A0A938SDL7-F1
#
_cell.length_a   1.000
_cell.length_b   1.000
_cell.length_c   1.000
_cell.angle_alpha   90.00
_cell.angle_beta   90.00
_cell.angle_gamma   90.00
#
_symmetry.space_group_name_H-M   'P 1'
#
loop_
_entity.id
_entity.type
_entity.pdbx_description
1 polymer ?
#
loop_
_entity_poly.entity_id
_entity_poly.type
_entity_poly.pdbx_seq_one_letter_code
_entity_poly.pdbx_strand_id
1 'polypeptide(L)'
;MKTATPSVQPIERTFANPPGTYRPVPWWTWAGDMNEQEMDRQLKEMKQKGINEFFIFPIYGLETPYLSEAWWRAVEFTLRRCERLGMKVWIYDDYNWPSGVCGGYLLRDMPWVRNWGMNYVAREVAPGAEVALDYLGELVEAKVVSADGQAASPP
;
A
#
# COMPACT_ATOMS: atom_id res chain seq x y z
N MET A 1 26.05 -29.04 6.00
CA MET A 1 26.30 -27.75 5.31
C MET A 1 27.26 -26.96 6.19
N LYS A 2 28.52 -26.76 5.78
CA LYS A 2 29.49 -25.99 6.58
C LYS A 2 29.19 -24.51 6.37
N THR A 3 28.77 -23.81 7.43
CA THR A 3 28.65 -22.35 7.41
C THR A 3 30.05 -21.76 7.40
N ALA A 4 30.48 -21.20 6.28
CA ALA A 4 31.71 -20.44 6.20
C ALA A 4 31.54 -19.15 7.03
N THR A 5 32.45 -18.91 7.96
CA THR A 5 32.55 -17.63 8.67
C THR A 5 32.81 -16.53 7.64
N PRO A 6 31.95 -15.50 7.50
CA PRO A 6 32.17 -14.45 6.53
C PRO A 6 33.47 -13.72 6.86
N SER A 7 34.37 -13.61 5.89
CA SER A 7 35.56 -12.78 6.03
C SER A 7 35.12 -11.33 6.13
N VAL A 8 35.47 -10.68 7.25
CA VAL A 8 35.19 -9.26 7.45
C VAL A 8 36.10 -8.49 6.51
N GLN A 9 35.53 -8.01 5.39
CA GLN A 9 36.20 -7.04 4.53
C GLN A 9 36.43 -5.76 5.35
N PRO A 10 37.55 -5.04 5.16
CA PRO A 10 37.79 -3.77 5.84
C PRO A 10 36.61 -2.82 5.63
N ILE A 11 36.17 -2.15 6.70
CA ILE A 11 35.00 -1.26 6.69
C ILE A 11 35.16 -0.14 5.67
N GLU A 12 36.39 0.32 5.43
CA GLU A 12 36.72 1.35 4.44
C GLU A 12 36.34 0.89 3.03
N ARG A 13 36.57 -0.39 2.72
CA ARG A 13 36.27 -0.97 1.40
C ARG A 13 34.77 -1.17 1.20
N THR A 14 34.06 -1.68 2.21
CA THR A 14 32.61 -1.87 2.14
C THR A 14 31.85 -0.56 2.26
N PHE A 15 32.40 0.46 2.91
CA PHE A 15 31.81 1.79 2.92
C PHE A 15 31.97 2.48 1.56
N ALA A 16 33.14 2.38 0.92
CA ALA A 16 33.37 2.95 -0.41
C ALA A 16 32.52 2.28 -1.51
N ASN A 17 32.24 0.97 -1.39
CA ASN A 17 31.34 0.26 -2.30
C ASN A 17 30.44 -0.71 -1.51
N PRO A 18 29.28 -0.22 -1.02
CA PRO A 18 28.41 -1.03 -0.19
C PRO A 18 27.85 -2.24 -0.95
N PRO A 19 27.80 -3.42 -0.28
CA PRO A 19 27.04 -4.56 -0.78
C PRO A 19 25.62 -4.16 -1.16
N GLY A 20 25.02 -4.90 -2.10
CA GLY A 20 23.68 -4.61 -2.63
C GLY A 20 22.60 -4.50 -1.55
N THR A 21 22.73 -5.23 -0.44
CA THR A 21 21.79 -5.22 0.70
C THR A 21 21.71 -3.89 1.46
N TYR A 22 22.69 -2.99 1.26
CA TYR A 22 22.71 -1.66 1.88
C TYR A 22 22.36 -0.55 0.89
N ARG A 23 22.01 -0.90 -0.35
CA ARG A 23 21.62 0.07 -1.37
C ARG A 23 20.13 0.41 -1.25
N PRO A 24 19.71 1.61 -1.65
CA PRO A 24 18.31 2.00 -1.58
C PRO A 24 17.44 1.11 -2.47
N VAL A 25 16.21 0.89 -2.01
CA VAL A 25 15.15 0.18 -2.74
C VAL A 25 14.02 1.17 -3.03
N PRO A 26 14.07 1.92 -4.14
CA PRO A 26 13.08 2.94 -4.43
C PRO A 26 11.76 2.35 -4.93
N TRP A 27 10.73 3.19 -4.92
CA TRP A 27 9.47 2.93 -5.58
C TRP A 27 9.55 3.49 -7.01
N TRP A 28 9.42 2.61 -7.99
CA TRP A 28 9.34 2.98 -9.39
C TRP A 28 7.88 3.25 -9.75
N THR A 29 7.55 4.54 -9.81
CA THR A 29 6.19 5.01 -10.09
C THR A 29 5.78 4.68 -11.52
N TRP A 30 4.78 3.84 -11.67
CA TRP A 30 4.11 3.59 -12.94
C TRP A 30 2.94 4.55 -13.08
N ALA A 31 3.16 5.58 -13.91
CA ALA A 31 2.18 6.56 -14.35
C ALA A 31 2.34 6.74 -15.87
N GLY A 32 1.32 7.24 -16.54
CA GLY A 32 1.28 7.32 -18.00
C GLY A 32 1.05 5.97 -18.67
N ASP A 33 1.52 5.84 -19.90
CA ASP A 33 1.47 4.62 -20.69
C ASP A 33 2.65 3.69 -20.37
N MET A 34 2.40 2.37 -20.28
CA MET A 34 3.44 1.38 -19.99
C MET A 34 4.18 0.99 -21.28
N ASN A 35 4.95 1.92 -21.83
CA ASN A 35 5.73 1.72 -23.04
C ASN A 35 7.03 0.95 -22.76
N GLU A 36 7.18 -0.24 -23.35
CA GLU A 36 8.33 -1.13 -23.13
C GLU A 36 9.70 -0.49 -23.43
N GLN A 37 9.81 0.42 -24.42
CA GLN A 37 11.08 1.06 -24.77
C GLN A 37 11.53 2.01 -23.66
N GLU A 38 10.59 2.81 -23.14
CA GLU A 38 10.86 3.74 -22.04
C GLU A 38 11.12 2.99 -20.73
N MET A 39 10.35 1.93 -20.47
CA MET A 39 10.59 1.04 -19.33
C MET A 39 11.99 0.42 -19.35
N ASP A 40 12.46 -0.08 -20.49
CA ASP A 40 13.82 -0.63 -20.64
C ASP A 40 14.89 0.44 -20.45
N ARG A 41 14.65 1.67 -20.96
CA ARG A 41 15.54 2.81 -20.75
C ARG A 41 15.69 3.12 -19.24
N GLN A 42 14.57 3.19 -18.53
CA GLN A 42 14.54 3.46 -17.08
C GLN A 42 15.20 2.34 -16.26
N LEU A 43 14.96 1.07 -16.61
CA LEU A 43 15.62 -0.08 -15.96
C LEU A 43 17.14 -0.06 -16.12
N LYS A 44 17.62 0.23 -17.34
CA LYS A 44 19.06 0.39 -17.61
C LYS A 44 19.65 1.57 -16.84
N GLU A 45 18.93 2.68 -16.78
CA GLU A 45 19.37 3.87 -16.04
C GLU A 45 19.45 3.61 -14.53
N MET A 46 18.45 2.95 -13.94
CA MET A 46 18.49 2.51 -12.54
C MET A 46 19.70 1.61 -12.28
N LYS A 47 19.96 0.63 -13.15
CA LYS A 47 21.12 -0.26 -13.03
C LYS A 47 22.44 0.50 -13.09
N GLN A 48 22.59 1.42 -14.04
CA GLN A 48 23.80 2.25 -14.19
C GLN A 48 24.05 3.12 -12.96
N LYS A 49 22.99 3.62 -12.31
CA LYS A 49 23.06 4.40 -11.06
C LYS A 49 23.21 3.54 -9.80
N GLY A 50 23.33 2.22 -9.96
CA GLY A 50 23.58 1.30 -8.85
C GLY A 50 22.35 0.85 -8.08
N ILE A 51 21.14 1.21 -8.54
CA ILE A 51 19.87 0.68 -8.02
C ILE A 51 19.72 -0.73 -8.58
N ASN A 52 19.69 -1.73 -7.69
CA ASN A 52 19.60 -3.14 -8.07
C ASN A 52 18.26 -3.77 -7.66
N GLU A 53 17.42 -3.05 -6.94
CA GLU A 53 16.19 -3.56 -6.34
C GLU A 53 15.20 -2.40 -6.24
N PHE A 54 13.92 -2.61 -6.58
CA PHE A 54 12.87 -1.58 -6.55
C PHE A 54 11.47 -2.20 -6.42
N PHE A 55 10.49 -1.39 -6.04
CA PHE A 55 9.06 -1.75 -6.07
C PHE A 55 8.40 -1.17 -7.33
N ILE A 56 7.68 -1.99 -8.10
CA ILE A 56 6.71 -1.49 -9.08
C ILE A 56 5.57 -0.85 -8.28
N PHE A 57 5.32 0.45 -8.51
CA PHE A 57 4.29 1.19 -7.80
C PHE A 57 3.35 1.92 -8.76
N PRO A 58 2.20 1.34 -9.12
CA PRO A 58 1.22 2.02 -9.96
C PRO A 58 0.50 3.12 -9.17
N ILE A 59 0.43 4.32 -9.73
CA ILE A 59 -0.10 5.53 -9.07
C ILE A 59 -1.01 6.35 -10.01
N TYR A 60 -1.70 7.35 -9.47
CA TYR A 60 -2.54 8.30 -10.21
C TYR A 60 -1.86 8.76 -11.52
N GLY A 61 -2.65 8.82 -12.59
CA GLY A 61 -2.15 9.13 -13.93
C GLY A 61 -1.69 7.91 -14.73
N LEU A 62 -1.79 6.69 -14.20
CA LEU A 62 -1.63 5.46 -14.98
C LEU A 62 -2.71 5.37 -16.07
N GLU A 63 -2.29 5.36 -17.33
CA GLU A 63 -3.19 5.25 -18.50
C GLU A 63 -3.48 3.78 -18.86
N THR A 64 -2.56 2.87 -18.51
CA THR A 64 -2.75 1.43 -18.68
C THR A 64 -3.70 0.90 -17.60
N PRO A 65 -4.87 0.33 -17.92
CA PRO A 65 -5.82 -0.08 -16.89
C PRO A 65 -5.21 -1.09 -15.92
N TYR A 66 -5.31 -0.82 -14.62
CA TYR A 66 -4.75 -1.66 -13.57
C TYR A 66 -5.31 -3.09 -13.66
N LEU A 67 -4.44 -4.10 -13.47
CA LEU A 67 -4.74 -5.53 -13.63
C LEU A 67 -5.26 -6.00 -15.00
N SER A 68 -5.24 -5.14 -16.02
CA SER A 68 -5.53 -5.57 -17.39
C SER A 68 -4.42 -6.46 -17.96
N GLU A 69 -4.72 -7.15 -19.07
CA GLU A 69 -3.73 -7.88 -19.85
C GLU A 69 -2.53 -7.01 -20.25
N ALA A 70 -2.74 -5.72 -20.53
CA ALA A 70 -1.65 -4.79 -20.86
C ALA A 70 -0.76 -4.51 -19.65
N TRP A 71 -1.35 -4.38 -18.46
CA TRP A 71 -0.60 -4.21 -17.21
C TRP A 71 0.25 -5.45 -16.90
N TRP A 72 -0.33 -6.65 -17.03
CA TRP A 72 0.42 -7.89 -16.82
C TRP A 72 1.54 -8.10 -17.83
N ARG A 73 1.37 -7.70 -19.10
CA ARG A 73 2.47 -7.68 -20.08
C ARG A 73 3.61 -6.75 -19.67
N ALA A 74 3.30 -5.56 -19.14
CA ALA A 74 4.31 -4.64 -18.64
C ALA A 74 5.08 -5.21 -17.43
N VAL A 75 4.37 -5.93 -16.54
CA VAL A 75 4.98 -6.64 -15.41
C VAL A 75 5.90 -7.76 -15.90
N GLU A 76 5.43 -8.61 -16.82
CA GLU A 76 6.23 -9.67 -17.43
C GLU A 76 7.49 -9.12 -18.11
N PHE A 77 7.33 -8.05 -18.89
CA PHE A 77 8.44 -7.36 -19.54
C PHE A 77 9.50 -6.93 -18.52
N THR A 78 9.05 -6.27 -17.45
CA THR A 78 9.93 -5.80 -16.37
C THR A 78 10.66 -6.96 -15.70
N LEU A 79 9.96 -8.05 -15.35
CA LEU A 79 10.56 -9.24 -14.76
C LEU A 79 11.66 -9.83 -15.64
N ARG A 80 11.39 -10.01 -16.95
CA ARG A 80 12.36 -10.52 -17.93
C ARG A 80 13.58 -9.60 -18.06
N ARG A 81 13.40 -8.28 -17.98
CA ARG A 81 14.50 -7.32 -18.02
C ARG A 81 15.32 -7.33 -16.73
N CYS A 82 14.68 -7.40 -15.58
CA CYS A 82 15.35 -7.54 -14.29
C CYS A 82 16.21 -8.80 -14.21
N GLU A 83 15.71 -9.93 -14.71
CA GLU A 83 16.47 -11.18 -14.80
C GLU A 83 17.77 -10.99 -15.61
N ARG A 84 17.68 -10.37 -16.79
CA ARG A 84 18.85 -10.09 -17.65
C ARG A 84 19.84 -9.10 -17.04
N LEU A 85 19.35 -8.11 -16.28
CA LEU A 85 20.16 -7.07 -15.65
C LEU A 85 20.69 -7.47 -14.26
N GLY A 86 20.30 -8.63 -13.74
CA GLY A 86 20.59 -9.05 -12.37
C GLY A 86 20.04 -8.05 -11.35
N MET A 87 18.78 -7.65 -11.53
CA MET A 87 18.03 -6.79 -10.61
C MET A 87 16.94 -7.61 -9.92
N LYS A 88 16.55 -7.18 -8.73
CA LYS A 88 15.38 -7.68 -8.01
C LYS A 88 14.22 -6.70 -8.21
N VAL A 89 13.01 -7.22 -8.19
CA VAL A 89 11.80 -6.42 -8.32
C VAL A 89 10.74 -6.93 -7.36
N TRP A 90 10.04 -5.99 -6.75
CA TRP A 90 8.88 -6.22 -5.91
C TRP A 90 7.64 -5.67 -6.60
N ILE A 91 6.50 -6.29 -6.38
CA ILE A 91 5.21 -5.82 -6.90
C ILE A 91 4.44 -5.25 -5.71
N TYR A 92 4.01 -3.99 -5.82
CA TYR A 92 3.00 -3.45 -4.94
C TYR A 92 1.64 -4.01 -5.37
N ASP A 93 0.97 -4.71 -4.47
CA ASP A 93 -0.25 -5.49 -4.71
C ASP A 93 -1.53 -4.64 -4.70
N ASP A 94 -1.40 -3.33 -4.87
CA ASP A 94 -2.54 -2.42 -4.99
C ASP A 94 -2.26 -1.30 -6.02
N TYR A 95 -3.26 -0.44 -6.24
CA TYR A 95 -3.17 0.74 -7.09
C TYR A 95 -3.47 1.99 -6.28
N ASN A 96 -2.52 2.93 -6.28
CA ASN A 96 -2.42 4.02 -5.31
C ASN A 96 -2.29 3.53 -3.85
N TRP A 97 -2.08 4.48 -2.95
CA TRP A 97 -2.15 4.27 -1.52
C TRP A 97 -3.47 4.86 -0.99
N PRO A 98 -4.04 4.34 0.11
CA PRO A 98 -3.63 3.16 0.88
C PRO A 98 -3.96 1.82 0.20
N SER A 99 -3.22 0.77 0.54
CA SER A 99 -3.49 -0.61 0.11
C SER A 99 -4.69 -1.21 0.85
N GLY A 100 -5.30 -2.24 0.27
CA GLY A 100 -6.39 -3.04 0.81
C GLY A 100 -7.68 -2.99 -0.02
N VAL A 101 -7.69 -2.26 -1.14
CA VAL A 101 -8.92 -2.03 -1.94
C VAL A 101 -8.77 -2.45 -3.40
N CYS A 102 -7.59 -2.89 -3.83
CA CYS A 102 -7.30 -3.35 -5.20
C CYS A 102 -7.75 -2.31 -6.24
N GLY A 103 -7.25 -1.08 -6.13
CA GLY A 103 -7.65 0.04 -6.99
C GLY A 103 -9.15 0.40 -6.90
N GLY A 104 -9.83 0.00 -5.83
CA GLY A 104 -11.26 0.19 -5.62
C GLY A 104 -12.13 -0.94 -6.17
N TYR A 105 -11.57 -1.91 -6.91
CA TYR A 105 -12.33 -3.05 -7.45
C TYR A 105 -12.96 -3.89 -6.33
N LEU A 106 -12.21 -4.10 -5.24
CA LEU A 106 -12.69 -4.85 -4.10
C LEU A 106 -13.96 -4.22 -3.50
N LEU A 107 -13.98 -2.90 -3.31
CA LEU A 107 -15.11 -2.20 -2.69
C LEU A 107 -16.30 -2.00 -3.64
N ARG A 108 -16.05 -2.02 -4.95
CA ARG A 108 -17.06 -1.95 -6.01
C ARG A 108 -17.77 -3.29 -6.16
N ASP A 109 -16.99 -4.37 -6.30
CA ASP A 109 -17.50 -5.70 -6.66
C ASP A 109 -17.88 -6.53 -5.43
N MET A 110 -17.28 -6.24 -4.26
CA MET A 110 -17.53 -6.92 -3.00
C MET A 110 -17.82 -5.91 -1.87
N PRO A 111 -18.89 -5.12 -1.94
CA PRO A 111 -19.14 -4.05 -0.97
C PRO A 111 -19.23 -4.51 0.50
N TRP A 112 -19.49 -5.80 0.76
CA TRP A 112 -19.55 -6.38 2.10
C TRP A 112 -18.18 -6.52 2.79
N VAL A 113 -17.06 -6.39 2.06
CA VAL A 113 -15.70 -6.48 2.63
C VAL A 113 -15.18 -5.13 3.14
N ARG A 114 -15.99 -4.08 3.05
CA ARG A 114 -15.63 -2.75 3.58
C ARG A 114 -15.30 -2.85 5.06
N ASN A 115 -14.30 -2.10 5.49
CA ASN A 115 -13.98 -1.97 6.91
C ASN A 115 -15.16 -1.37 7.68
N TRP A 116 -15.39 -1.88 8.88
CA TRP A 116 -16.41 -1.38 9.80
C TRP A 116 -15.74 -0.44 10.79
N GLY A 117 -16.33 0.74 10.97
CA GLY A 117 -15.91 1.71 11.96
C GLY A 117 -16.99 1.87 13.02
N MET A 118 -16.60 1.96 14.29
CA MET A 118 -17.52 2.36 15.34
C MET A 118 -17.70 3.88 15.27
N ASN A 119 -18.95 4.33 15.35
CA ASN A 119 -19.30 5.75 15.40
C ASN A 119 -20.26 5.98 16.57
N TYR A 120 -20.38 7.23 17.03
CA TYR A 120 -21.34 7.61 18.05
C TYR A 120 -22.09 8.86 17.64
N VAL A 121 -23.36 8.94 18.04
CA VAL A 121 -24.18 10.15 17.93
C VAL A 121 -24.54 10.54 19.36
N ALA A 122 -24.27 11.80 19.71
CA ALA A 122 -24.56 12.34 21.03
C ALA A 122 -25.43 13.59 20.93
N ARG A 123 -26.34 13.74 21.90
CA ARG A 123 -27.14 14.94 22.13
C ARG A 123 -27.22 15.22 23.62
N GLU A 124 -27.03 16.48 23.97
CA GLU A 124 -27.40 16.98 25.30
C GLU A 124 -28.90 17.25 25.32
N VAL A 125 -29.57 16.79 26.36
CA VAL A 125 -31.03 16.89 26.50
C VAL A 125 -31.40 17.29 27.92
N ALA A 126 -32.53 17.97 28.08
CA ALA A 126 -33.07 18.30 29.39
C ALA A 126 -33.63 17.03 30.08
N PRO A 127 -33.64 16.96 31.43
CA PRO A 127 -34.25 15.86 32.15
C PRO A 127 -35.71 15.64 31.73
N GLY A 128 -36.06 14.39 31.41
CA GLY A 128 -37.41 14.00 30.99
C GLY A 128 -37.77 14.34 29.54
N ALA A 129 -36.84 14.90 28.77
CA ALA A 129 -37.06 15.11 27.33
C ALA A 129 -37.02 13.78 26.56
N GLU A 130 -37.94 13.64 25.60
CA GLU A 130 -37.88 12.57 24.61
C GLU A 130 -36.93 12.97 23.48
N VAL A 131 -36.06 12.04 23.07
CA VAL A 131 -35.06 12.27 22.02
C VAL A 131 -35.06 11.12 21.03
N ALA A 132 -35.08 11.45 19.75
CA ALA A 132 -34.83 10.54 18.65
C ALA A 132 -33.44 10.86 18.07
N LEU A 133 -32.60 9.83 17.90
CA LEU A 133 -31.28 9.95 17.29
C LEU A 133 -31.25 9.14 16.00
N ASP A 134 -31.04 9.83 14.89
CA ASP A 134 -30.72 9.17 13.62
C ASP A 134 -29.25 8.77 13.62
N TYR A 135 -28.97 7.52 13.25
CA TYR A 135 -27.61 7.00 13.09
C TYR A 135 -27.50 6.12 11.85
N LEU A 136 -26.28 5.99 11.33
CA LEU A 136 -25.95 5.11 10.21
C LEU A 136 -25.34 3.82 10.75
N GLY A 137 -25.89 2.67 10.35
CA GLY A 137 -25.37 1.35 10.68
C GLY A 137 -26.22 0.62 11.71
N GLU A 138 -25.59 -0.31 12.42
CA GLU A 138 -26.22 -1.12 13.46
C GLU A 138 -26.03 -0.48 14.83
N LEU A 139 -27.08 -0.47 15.66
CA LEU A 139 -26.96 0.01 17.05
C LEU A 139 -26.22 -1.04 17.87
N VAL A 140 -25.01 -0.68 18.32
CA VAL A 140 -24.24 -1.52 19.24
C VAL A 140 -24.63 -1.26 20.69
N GLU A 141 -24.70 0.01 21.09
CA GLU A 141 -25.02 0.41 22.46
C GLU A 141 -25.57 1.85 22.47
N ALA A 142 -26.53 2.12 23.37
CA ALA A 142 -26.99 3.47 23.68
C ALA A 142 -26.86 3.70 25.20
N LYS A 143 -26.40 4.89 25.59
CA LYS A 143 -26.32 5.31 26.99
C LYS A 143 -26.87 6.71 27.15
N VAL A 144 -27.60 6.90 28.25
CA VAL A 144 -27.85 8.22 28.81
C VAL A 144 -26.78 8.45 29.87
N VAL A 145 -26.01 9.52 29.71
CA VAL A 145 -24.97 9.91 30.66
C VAL A 145 -25.40 11.20 31.34
N SER A 146 -25.53 11.17 32.67
CA SER A 146 -25.83 12.35 33.47
C SER A 146 -24.60 13.27 33.58
N ALA A 147 -24.82 14.52 34.01
CA ALA A 147 -23.75 15.50 34.17
C ALA A 147 -22.67 15.08 35.20
N ASP A 148 -23.04 14.23 36.18
CA ASP A 148 -22.11 13.63 37.16
C ASP A 148 -21.45 12.33 36.66
N GLY A 149 -21.66 11.96 35.38
CA GLY A 149 -20.99 10.84 34.72
C GLY A 149 -21.62 9.48 34.95
N GLN A 150 -22.81 9.40 35.57
CA GLN A 150 -23.53 8.14 35.71
C GLN A 150 -24.17 7.76 34.37
N ALA A 151 -24.01 6.50 33.97
CA ALA A 151 -24.56 6.00 32.72
C ALA A 151 -25.67 4.97 32.97
N ALA A 152 -26.76 5.08 32.23
CA ALA A 152 -27.84 4.10 32.20
C ALA A 152 -28.20 3.74 30.75
N SER A 153 -28.66 2.51 30.53
CA SER A 153 -29.25 2.12 29.25
C SER A 153 -30.63 2.77 29.11
N PRO A 154 -31.00 3.30 27.93
CA PRO A 154 -32.36 3.73 27.67
C PRO A 154 -33.33 2.52 27.76
N PRO A 155 -34.62 2.77 28.04
CA PRO A 155 -35.65 1.73 28.13
C PRO A 155 -35.90 1.01 26.81
#